data_AF-A0A928E166-F1
#
_entry.id   AF-A0A928E166-F1
#
_cell.length_a   1.000
_cell.length_b   1.000
_cell.length_c   1.000
_cell.angle_alpha   90.00
_cell.angle_beta   90.00
_cell.angle_gamma   90.00
#
_symmetry.space_group_name_H-M   'P 1'
#
loop_
_entity.id
_entity.type
_entity.pdbx_description
1 polymer ?
#
loop_
_entity_poly.entity_id
_entity_poly.type
_entity_poly.pdbx_seq_one_letter_code
_entity_poly.pdbx_strand_id
1 'polypeptide(L)'
;MKKTILILFTFFMYINSANAQKISYIEEMQALGAVAGQGLACDASKYDTYEMLARAILISKAKSDIDQLTGMNAYNEYKVNAFISKIQDGFYNCRSIAADFDKQQIFKMVLYGDGTIKMPDGTIVTPRNAYDPTLVYQKEENAKQKYMDMYYKQVQKSQNDPAFKRALREHQLREGF
;
A
#
# COMPACT_ATOMS: atom_id res chain seq x y z
N MET A 1 -45.21 36.19 -15.60
CA MET A 1 -43.82 36.07 -15.18
C MET A 1 -43.14 34.96 -15.98
N LYS A 2 -41.98 35.30 -16.55
CA LYS A 2 -40.89 34.51 -17.16
C LYS A 2 -41.18 33.21 -17.91
N LYS A 3 -40.90 33.31 -19.22
CA LYS A 3 -40.66 32.30 -20.24
C LYS A 3 -39.57 31.30 -19.80
N THR A 4 -39.69 30.04 -20.22
CA THR A 4 -38.52 29.19 -20.54
C THR A 4 -38.95 28.06 -21.46
N ILE A 5 -38.77 28.29 -22.76
CA ILE A 5 -38.66 27.25 -23.78
C ILE A 5 -37.21 27.32 -24.28
N LEU A 6 -36.61 26.14 -24.47
CA LEU A 6 -35.80 25.76 -25.65
C LEU A 6 -34.27 25.56 -25.47
N ILE A 7 -33.80 24.51 -26.15
CA ILE A 7 -32.47 24.22 -26.72
C ILE A 7 -31.43 23.63 -25.73
N LEU A 8 -31.08 22.33 -25.75
CA LEU A 8 -30.49 21.48 -26.79
C LEU A 8 -28.95 21.69 -26.93
N PHE A 9 -28.20 20.59 -26.77
CA PHE A 9 -26.78 20.44 -27.11
C PHE A 9 -25.77 21.45 -26.53
N THR A 10 -25.00 21.03 -25.53
CA THR A 10 -23.55 20.87 -25.75
C THR A 10 -22.90 20.02 -24.67
N PHE A 11 -22.44 18.87 -25.15
CA PHE A 11 -21.47 17.98 -24.54
C PHE A 11 -20.15 18.73 -24.35
N PHE A 12 -19.99 19.44 -23.24
CA PHE A 12 -18.66 19.83 -22.76
C PHE A 12 -18.14 18.70 -21.87
N MET A 13 -17.71 17.61 -22.52
CA MET A 13 -16.63 16.82 -21.96
C MET A 13 -15.45 17.77 -21.84
N TYR A 14 -15.24 18.30 -20.64
CA TYR A 14 -13.94 18.83 -20.26
C TYR A 14 -12.96 17.68 -20.40
N ILE A 15 -12.27 17.68 -21.54
CA ILE A 15 -11.00 17.00 -21.72
C ILE A 15 -10.06 17.70 -20.75
N ASN A 16 -10.11 17.29 -19.49
CA ASN A 16 -8.95 17.38 -18.65
C ASN A 16 -7.95 16.48 -19.34
N SER A 17 -7.09 17.08 -20.16
CA SER A 17 -5.78 16.52 -20.47
C SER A 17 -5.16 16.22 -19.11
N ALA A 18 -5.34 14.98 -18.66
CA ALA A 18 -4.64 14.46 -17.50
C ALA A 18 -3.17 14.47 -17.91
N ASN A 19 -2.50 15.60 -17.65
CA ASN A 19 -1.08 15.59 -17.38
C ASN A 19 -0.96 14.62 -16.20
N ALA A 20 -0.70 13.35 -16.50
CA ALA A 20 -0.42 12.34 -15.51
C ALA A 20 0.84 12.83 -14.80
N GLN A 21 0.64 13.56 -13.70
CA GLN A 21 1.72 14.05 -12.87
C GLN A 21 2.54 12.82 -12.51
N LYS A 22 3.81 12.82 -12.93
CA LYS A 22 4.69 11.68 -12.74
C LYS A 22 4.80 11.48 -11.23
N ILE A 23 4.26 10.36 -10.73
CA ILE A 23 4.22 10.07 -9.30
C ILE A 23 5.64 10.16 -8.74
N SER A 24 5.82 10.81 -7.59
CA SER A 24 7.13 10.91 -6.96
C SER A 24 7.59 9.53 -6.46
N TYR A 25 8.90 9.37 -6.24
CA TYR A 25 9.44 8.13 -5.68
C TYR A 25 8.78 7.77 -4.33
N ILE A 26 8.54 8.75 -3.45
CA ILE A 26 7.91 8.50 -2.15
C ILE A 26 6.45 8.11 -2.31
N GLU A 27 5.68 8.82 -3.14
CA GLU A 27 4.28 8.46 -3.42
C GLU A 27 4.17 7.06 -4.06
N GLU A 28 5.13 6.67 -4.91
CA GLU A 28 5.22 5.31 -5.43
C GLU A 28 5.42 4.29 -4.31
N MET A 29 6.32 4.57 -3.35
CA MET A 29 6.57 3.66 -2.22
C MET A 29 5.35 3.54 -1.30
N GLN A 30 4.63 4.63 -1.07
CA GLN A 30 3.38 4.63 -0.31
C GLN A 30 2.32 3.76 -1.00
N ALA A 31 2.14 3.91 -2.32
CA ALA A 31 1.19 3.12 -3.10
C ALA A 31 1.55 1.64 -3.09
N LEU A 32 2.83 1.30 -3.31
CA LEU A 32 3.32 -0.08 -3.24
C LEU A 32 3.12 -0.69 -1.84
N GLY A 33 3.39 0.10 -0.80
CA GLY A 33 3.17 -0.30 0.59
C GLY A 33 1.70 -0.62 0.87
N ALA A 34 0.80 0.29 0.52
CA ALA A 34 -0.64 0.11 0.73
C ALA A 34 -1.17 -1.16 0.05
N VAL A 35 -0.76 -1.40 -1.19
CA VAL A 35 -1.12 -2.61 -1.93
C VAL A 35 -0.54 -3.86 -1.27
N ALA A 36 0.73 -3.85 -0.84
CA ALA A 36 1.31 -4.96 -0.10
C ALA A 36 0.52 -5.27 1.18
N GLY A 37 0.11 -4.24 1.93
CA GLY A 37 -0.68 -4.41 3.15
C GLY A 37 -2.03 -5.08 2.90
N GLN A 38 -2.73 -4.66 1.84
CA GLN A 38 -3.99 -5.29 1.41
C GLN A 38 -3.78 -6.73 0.94
N GLY A 39 -2.75 -6.96 0.12
CA GLY A 39 -2.41 -8.29 -0.39
C GLY A 39 -2.12 -9.28 0.74
N LEU A 40 -1.35 -8.87 1.74
CA LEU A 40 -1.06 -9.67 2.92
C LEU A 40 -2.32 -9.95 3.75
N ALA A 41 -3.12 -8.92 4.03
CA ALA A 41 -4.32 -9.07 4.84
C ALA A 41 -5.36 -10.00 4.19
N CYS A 42 -5.41 -10.01 2.87
CA CYS A 42 -6.38 -10.77 2.08
C CYS A 42 -5.85 -12.08 1.50
N ASP A 43 -4.69 -12.57 1.96
CA ASP A 43 -4.07 -13.82 1.51
C ASP A 43 -3.94 -13.92 -0.02
N ALA A 44 -3.49 -12.84 -0.66
CA ALA A 44 -3.32 -12.82 -2.10
C ALA A 44 -2.27 -13.85 -2.55
N SER A 45 -2.57 -14.60 -3.62
CA SER A 45 -1.77 -15.77 -3.99
C SER A 45 -0.36 -15.42 -4.46
N LYS A 46 -0.19 -14.23 -5.05
CA LYS A 46 1.10 -13.71 -5.54
C LYS A 46 1.78 -12.76 -4.56
N TYR A 47 1.42 -12.80 -3.28
CA TYR A 47 1.93 -11.87 -2.28
C TYR A 47 3.47 -11.87 -2.17
N ASP A 48 4.09 -13.05 -2.08
CA ASP A 48 5.54 -13.18 -1.97
C ASP A 48 6.27 -12.57 -3.18
N THR A 49 5.75 -12.85 -4.39
CA THR A 49 6.27 -12.27 -5.64
C THR A 49 6.12 -10.76 -5.68
N TYR A 50 5.00 -10.24 -5.16
CA TYR A 50 4.76 -8.81 -5.07
C TYR A 50 5.77 -8.13 -4.15
N GLU A 51 6.00 -8.66 -2.93
CA GLU A 51 6.96 -8.09 -1.99
C GLU A 51 8.37 -8.03 -2.58
N MET A 52 8.81 -9.11 -3.24
CA MET A 52 10.09 -9.15 -3.92
C MET A 52 10.21 -8.03 -4.96
N LEU A 53 9.22 -7.89 -5.84
CA LEU A 53 9.24 -6.90 -6.92
C LEU A 53 9.11 -5.46 -6.40
N ALA A 54 8.22 -5.22 -5.43
CA ALA A 54 8.01 -3.89 -4.85
C ALA A 54 9.27 -3.39 -4.13
N ARG A 55 9.94 -4.26 -3.37
CA ARG A 55 11.21 -3.94 -2.72
C ARG A 55 12.35 -3.77 -3.73
N ALA A 56 12.36 -4.53 -4.81
CA ALA A 56 13.31 -4.31 -5.90
C ALA A 56 13.13 -2.92 -6.52
N ILE A 57 11.88 -2.48 -6.77
CA ILE A 57 11.59 -1.12 -7.24
C ILE A 57 12.09 -0.09 -6.22
N LEU A 58 11.82 -0.30 -4.94
CA LEU A 58 12.24 0.58 -3.85
C LEU A 58 13.75 0.81 -3.86
N ILE A 59 14.54 -0.26 -3.97
CA ILE A 59 16.00 -0.21 -3.98
C ILE A 59 16.50 0.40 -5.29
N SER A 60 16.02 -0.09 -6.44
CA SER A 60 16.55 0.29 -7.74
C SER A 60 16.21 1.72 -8.16
N LYS A 61 15.11 2.30 -7.66
CA LYS A 61 14.74 3.71 -7.95
C LYS A 61 15.33 4.72 -6.97
N ALA A 62 15.88 4.28 -5.85
CA ALA A 62 16.44 5.20 -4.85
C ALA A 62 17.73 5.87 -5.36
N LYS A 63 17.81 7.21 -5.28
CA LYS A 63 19.00 7.95 -5.76
C LYS A 63 20.12 8.02 -4.72
N SER A 64 19.81 7.80 -3.46
CA SER A 64 20.77 7.79 -2.34
C SER A 64 20.33 6.85 -1.22
N ASP A 65 21.23 6.54 -0.28
CA ASP A 65 20.89 5.72 0.89
C ASP A 65 19.80 6.38 1.75
N ILE A 66 19.82 7.71 1.84
CA ILE A 66 18.81 8.50 2.54
C ILE A 66 17.45 8.38 1.84
N ASP A 67 17.42 8.47 0.51
CA ASP A 67 16.18 8.28 -0.27
C ASP A 67 15.64 6.86 -0.06
N GLN A 68 16.51 5.85 -0.10
CA GLN A 68 16.11 4.46 0.10
C GLN A 68 15.52 4.24 1.50
N LEU A 69 16.14 4.78 2.54
CA LEU A 69 15.63 4.73 3.91
C LEU A 69 14.26 5.41 4.02
N THR A 70 14.11 6.58 3.40
CA THR A 70 12.84 7.32 3.38
C THR A 70 11.75 6.54 2.66
N GLY A 71 12.07 5.96 1.51
CA GLY A 71 11.19 5.09 0.75
C GLY A 71 10.78 3.83 1.53
N MET A 72 11.73 3.21 2.25
CA MET A 72 11.46 2.04 3.10
C MET A 72 10.50 2.38 4.24
N ASN A 73 10.70 3.52 4.91
CA ASN A 73 9.79 3.98 5.96
C ASN A 73 8.38 4.20 5.40
N ALA A 74 8.26 4.92 4.26
CA ALA A 74 6.98 5.18 3.62
C ALA A 74 6.25 3.88 3.18
N TYR A 75 6.99 2.95 2.56
CA TYR A 75 6.46 1.65 2.16
C TYR A 75 5.94 0.86 3.37
N ASN A 76 6.74 0.73 4.43
CA ASN A 76 6.38 -0.04 5.61
C ASN A 76 5.21 0.59 6.38
N GLU A 77 5.19 1.91 6.53
CA GLU A 77 4.10 2.63 7.17
C GLU A 77 2.77 2.37 6.45
N TYR A 78 2.74 2.54 5.12
CA TYR A 78 1.52 2.36 4.34
C TYR A 78 1.09 0.89 4.27
N LYS A 79 2.05 -0.05 4.25
CA LYS A 79 1.77 -1.49 4.37
C LYS A 79 1.08 -1.82 5.67
N VAL A 80 1.61 -1.34 6.79
CA VAL A 80 1.02 -1.56 8.12
C VAL A 80 -0.35 -0.91 8.21
N ASN A 81 -0.50 0.34 7.77
CA ASN A 81 -1.77 1.06 7.81
C ASN A 81 -2.86 0.35 7.00
N ALA A 82 -2.54 -0.09 5.78
CA ALA A 82 -3.48 -0.82 4.95
C ALA A 82 -3.85 -2.19 5.55
N PHE A 83 -2.88 -2.91 6.12
CA PHE A 83 -3.13 -4.17 6.81
C PHE A 83 -4.04 -4.00 8.03
N ILE A 84 -3.78 -3.00 8.88
CA ILE A 84 -4.61 -2.69 10.06
C ILE A 84 -6.01 -2.27 9.64
N SER A 85 -6.15 -1.43 8.60
CA SER A 85 -7.44 -1.04 8.05
C SER A 85 -8.29 -2.26 7.66
N LYS A 86 -7.65 -3.29 7.07
CA LYS A 86 -8.31 -4.57 6.76
C LYS A 86 -8.67 -5.40 7.99
N ILE A 87 -7.89 -5.34 9.07
CA ILE A 87 -8.31 -5.96 10.34
C ILE A 87 -9.55 -5.24 10.88
N GLN A 88 -9.55 -3.91 10.87
CA GLN A 88 -10.60 -3.07 11.45
C GLN A 88 -11.94 -3.20 10.72
N ASP A 89 -11.92 -3.41 9.40
CA ASP A 89 -13.14 -3.64 8.61
C ASP A 89 -13.59 -5.11 8.56
N GLY A 90 -12.95 -6.00 9.34
CA GLY A 90 -13.29 -7.41 9.40
C GLY A 90 -12.95 -8.18 8.13
N PHE A 91 -11.89 -7.79 7.42
CA PHE A 91 -11.43 -8.38 6.16
C PHE A 91 -12.47 -8.29 5.04
N TYR A 92 -13.28 -7.24 5.05
CA TYR A 92 -14.35 -7.05 4.08
C TYR A 92 -13.85 -7.12 2.63
N ASN A 93 -14.58 -7.83 1.76
CA ASN A 93 -14.29 -7.96 0.32
C ASN A 93 -12.89 -8.53 -0.04
N CYS A 94 -12.22 -9.25 0.87
CA CYS A 94 -10.88 -9.78 0.60
C CYS A 94 -10.79 -10.71 -0.63
N ARG A 95 -11.87 -11.40 -0.99
CA ARG A 95 -11.90 -12.23 -2.21
C ARG A 95 -11.68 -11.40 -3.48
N SER A 96 -12.35 -10.26 -3.62
CA SER A 96 -12.17 -9.39 -4.79
C SER A 96 -10.80 -8.73 -4.77
N ILE A 97 -10.37 -8.25 -3.60
CA ILE A 97 -9.06 -7.61 -3.42
C ILE A 97 -7.94 -8.58 -3.82
N ALA A 98 -7.96 -9.83 -3.36
CA ALA A 98 -6.97 -10.83 -3.73
C ALA A 98 -6.99 -11.12 -5.25
N ALA A 99 -8.18 -11.23 -5.85
CA ALA A 99 -8.32 -11.47 -7.29
C ALA A 99 -7.79 -10.30 -8.14
N ASP A 100 -7.97 -9.06 -7.69
CA ASP A 100 -7.47 -7.87 -8.39
C ASP A 100 -5.99 -7.63 -8.13
N PHE A 101 -5.53 -7.93 -6.91
CA PHE A 101 -4.11 -7.96 -6.56
C PHE A 101 -3.36 -8.83 -7.55
N ASP A 102 -3.78 -10.09 -7.76
CA ASP A 102 -3.08 -11.08 -8.60
C ASP A 102 -3.02 -10.72 -10.11
N LYS A 103 -3.72 -9.66 -10.53
CA LYS A 103 -3.78 -9.14 -11.91
C LYS A 103 -2.94 -7.87 -12.12
N GLN A 104 -2.26 -7.37 -11.08
CA GLN A 104 -1.50 -6.13 -11.18
C GLN A 104 -0.37 -6.19 -12.22
N GLN A 105 -0.09 -5.04 -12.83
CA GLN A 105 0.93 -4.91 -13.88
C GLN A 105 2.35 -5.19 -13.37
N ILE A 106 2.60 -5.00 -12.07
CA ILE A 106 3.90 -5.29 -11.43
C ILE A 106 4.38 -6.72 -11.74
N PHE A 107 3.46 -7.69 -11.88
CA PHE A 107 3.81 -9.08 -12.18
C PHE A 107 4.29 -9.32 -13.61
N LYS A 108 4.21 -8.32 -14.48
CA LYS A 108 4.75 -8.39 -15.85
C LYS A 108 6.17 -7.84 -15.95
N MET A 109 6.76 -7.42 -14.83
CA MET A 109 8.12 -6.92 -14.77
C MET A 109 9.14 -8.04 -14.91
N VAL A 110 10.33 -7.69 -15.39
CA VAL A 110 11.49 -8.59 -15.38
C VAL A 110 12.52 -8.02 -14.43
N LEU A 111 12.95 -8.82 -13.46
CA LEU A 111 14.02 -8.50 -12.51
C LEU A 111 15.26 -9.29 -12.91
N TYR A 112 16.32 -8.59 -13.30
CA TYR A 112 17.60 -9.18 -13.70
C TYR A 112 18.50 -9.42 -12.49
N GLY A 113 19.49 -10.31 -12.65
CA GLY A 113 20.36 -10.76 -11.55
C GLY A 113 21.29 -9.69 -10.95
N ASP A 114 21.39 -8.51 -11.57
CA ASP A 114 22.13 -7.34 -11.07
C ASP A 114 21.23 -6.32 -10.37
N GLY A 115 19.93 -6.61 -10.23
CA GLY A 115 18.92 -5.69 -9.69
C GLY A 115 18.35 -4.71 -10.71
N THR A 116 18.74 -4.79 -11.99
CA THR A 116 18.09 -4.05 -13.07
C THR A 116 16.66 -4.54 -13.26
N ILE A 117 15.75 -3.64 -13.58
CA ILE A 117 14.33 -3.91 -13.73
C ILE A 117 13.85 -3.45 -15.10
N LYS A 118 13.19 -4.32 -15.84
CA LYS A 118 12.37 -3.94 -17.00
C LYS A 118 10.91 -3.82 -16.58
N MET A 119 10.40 -2.59 -16.63
CA MET A 119 9.02 -2.26 -16.35
C MET A 119 8.08 -2.77 -17.47
N PRO A 120 6.77 -2.92 -17.22
CA PRO A 120 5.83 -3.46 -18.22
C PRO A 120 5.67 -2.59 -19.47
N ASP A 121 5.95 -1.30 -19.35
CA ASP A 121 5.98 -0.33 -20.47
C ASP A 121 7.30 -0.38 -21.28
N GLY A 122 8.24 -1.24 -20.89
CA GLY A 122 9.55 -1.38 -21.50
C GLY A 122 10.64 -0.49 -20.90
N THR A 123 10.30 0.41 -19.96
CA THR A 123 11.28 1.26 -19.28
C THR A 123 12.29 0.42 -18.50
N ILE A 124 13.57 0.75 -18.61
CA ILE A 124 14.64 0.10 -17.83
C ILE A 124 15.00 0.97 -16.64
N VAL A 125 15.01 0.37 -15.45
CA VAL A 125 15.46 0.98 -14.19
C VAL A 125 16.70 0.25 -13.73
N THR A 126 17.82 0.95 -13.70
CA THR A 126 19.12 0.41 -13.24
C THR A 126 19.40 0.95 -11.83
N PRO A 127 19.74 0.08 -10.87
CA PRO A 127 20.05 0.53 -9.51
C PRO A 127 21.36 1.32 -9.47
N ARG A 128 21.51 2.21 -8.48
CA ARG A 128 22.77 2.95 -8.29
C ARG A 128 23.97 2.03 -7.98
N ASN A 129 23.71 0.88 -7.37
CA ASN A 129 24.67 -0.19 -7.09
C ASN A 129 24.01 -1.52 -7.46
N ALA A 130 24.73 -2.40 -8.16
CA ALA A 130 24.23 -3.75 -8.42
C ALA A 130 24.01 -4.52 -7.11
N TYR A 131 22.98 -5.36 -7.08
CA TYR A 131 22.67 -6.20 -5.92
C TYR A 131 22.09 -7.53 -6.37
N ASP A 132 22.18 -8.54 -5.50
CA ASP A 132 21.54 -9.84 -5.71
C ASP A 132 20.04 -9.73 -5.35
N PRO A 133 19.12 -9.88 -6.32
CA PRO A 133 17.69 -9.75 -6.07
C PRO A 133 17.11 -10.82 -5.14
N THR A 134 17.79 -11.95 -4.98
CA THR A 134 17.34 -13.03 -4.08
C THR A 134 17.43 -12.64 -2.61
N LEU A 135 18.20 -11.59 -2.28
CA LEU A 135 18.38 -11.09 -0.92
C LEU A 135 17.35 -10.02 -0.53
N VAL A 136 16.55 -9.54 -1.49
CA VAL A 136 15.63 -8.40 -1.28
C VAL A 136 14.39 -8.78 -0.47
N TYR A 137 13.96 -10.03 -0.55
CA TYR A 137 12.80 -10.52 0.15
C TYR A 137 13.04 -11.93 0.69
N GLN A 138 12.85 -12.08 1.99
CA GLN A 138 12.81 -13.37 2.65
C GLN A 138 11.37 -13.66 3.01
N LYS A 139 10.85 -14.76 2.48
CA LYS A 139 9.50 -15.22 2.79
C LYS A 139 9.38 -15.47 4.29
N GLU A 140 8.32 -14.93 4.87
CA GLU A 140 7.96 -15.16 6.25
C GLU A 140 6.71 -16.05 6.30
N GLU A 141 6.88 -17.29 6.78
CA GLU A 141 5.75 -18.19 6.97
C GLU A 141 4.79 -17.61 8.01
N ASN A 142 3.49 -17.70 7.73
CA ASN A 142 2.43 -17.22 8.62
C ASN A 142 2.52 -15.71 8.96
N ALA A 143 3.11 -14.89 8.09
CA ALA A 143 3.28 -13.45 8.29
C ALA A 143 1.96 -12.74 8.68
N LYS A 144 0.84 -13.10 8.03
CA LYS A 144 -0.48 -12.55 8.35
C LYS A 144 -0.87 -12.81 9.80
N GLN A 145 -0.79 -14.06 10.25
CA GLN A 145 -1.16 -14.42 11.62
C GLN A 145 -0.27 -13.71 12.63
N LYS A 146 1.05 -13.67 12.39
CA LYS A 146 1.99 -12.95 13.24
C LYS A 146 1.61 -11.47 13.39
N TYR A 147 1.28 -10.79 12.29
CA TYR A 147 0.93 -9.37 12.34
C TYR A 147 -0.43 -9.12 13.01
N MET A 148 -1.39 -10.03 12.82
CA MET A 148 -2.65 -10.01 13.57
C MET A 148 -2.40 -10.15 15.07
N ASP A 149 -1.57 -11.11 15.49
CA ASP A 149 -1.24 -11.34 16.89
C ASP A 149 -0.54 -10.12 17.52
N MET A 150 0.39 -9.51 16.78
CA MET A 150 1.05 -8.27 17.21
C MET A 150 0.04 -7.14 17.40
N TYR A 151 -0.87 -6.95 16.44
CA TYR A 151 -1.92 -5.93 16.52
C TYR A 151 -2.84 -6.16 17.72
N TYR A 152 -3.42 -7.36 17.88
CA TYR A 152 -4.35 -7.65 18.97
C TYR A 152 -3.67 -7.58 20.33
N LYS A 153 -2.42 -8.03 20.45
CA LYS A 153 -1.63 -7.86 21.68
C LYS A 153 -1.47 -6.40 22.05
N GLN A 154 -1.22 -5.52 21.07
CA GLN A 154 -1.09 -4.09 21.29
C GLN A 154 -2.42 -3.43 21.67
N VAL A 155 -3.52 -3.81 21.01
CA VAL A 155 -4.87 -3.35 21.35
C VAL A 155 -5.23 -3.75 22.79
N GLN A 156 -5.01 -5.02 23.16
CA GLN A 156 -5.26 -5.49 24.53
C GLN A 156 -4.40 -4.74 25.56
N LYS A 157 -3.13 -4.48 25.25
CA LYS A 157 -2.25 -3.68 26.11
C LYS A 157 -2.80 -2.26 26.30
N SER A 158 -3.23 -1.61 25.21
CA SER A 158 -3.81 -0.26 25.26
C SER A 158 -5.13 -0.23 26.03
N GLN A 159 -6.02 -1.20 25.82
CA GLN A 159 -7.30 -1.29 26.53
C GLN A 159 -7.13 -1.57 28.03
N ASN A 160 -6.05 -2.26 28.41
CA ASN A 160 -5.75 -2.55 29.80
C ASN A 160 -4.98 -1.44 30.53
N ASP A 161 -4.49 -0.43 29.81
CA ASP A 161 -3.79 0.71 30.37
C ASP A 161 -4.70 1.49 31.35
N PRO A 162 -4.28 1.71 32.61
CA PRO A 162 -5.04 2.49 33.58
C PRO A 162 -5.39 3.91 33.11
N ALA A 163 -4.51 4.55 32.34
CA ALA A 163 -4.74 5.87 31.76
C ALA A 163 -5.85 5.83 30.71
N PHE A 164 -5.83 4.82 29.82
CA PHE A 164 -6.90 4.60 28.84
C PHE A 164 -8.24 4.33 29.53
N LYS A 165 -8.27 3.44 30.53
CA LYS A 165 -9.47 3.15 31.33
C LYS A 165 -10.01 4.37 32.07
N ARG A 166 -9.13 5.28 32.51
CA ARG A 166 -9.53 6.55 33.12
C ARG A 166 -10.15 7.48 32.08
N ALA A 167 -9.48 7.70 30.96
CA ALA A 167 -9.98 8.54 29.87
C ALA A 167 -11.33 8.04 29.32
N LEU A 168 -11.50 6.73 29.16
CA LEU A 168 -12.76 6.13 28.71
C LEU A 168 -13.90 6.42 29.71
N ARG A 169 -13.66 6.26 31.02
CA ARG A 169 -14.64 6.59 32.06
C ARG A 169 -15.01 8.07 32.06
N GLU A 170 -14.02 8.95 31.95
CA GLU A 170 -14.24 10.40 31.87
C GLU A 170 -15.08 10.79 30.64
N HIS A 171 -14.84 10.14 29.50
CA HIS A 171 -15.64 10.33 28.30
C HIS A 171 -17.10 9.84 28.49
N GLN A 172 -17.29 8.64 29.04
CA GLN A 172 -18.63 8.08 29.29
C GLN A 172 -19.45 8.96 30.25
N LEU A 173 -18.83 9.48 31.31
CA LEU A 173 -19.45 10.43 32.25
C LEU A 173 -19.85 11.75 31.58
N ARG A 174 -19.09 12.22 30.59
CA ARG A 174 -19.43 13.44 29.81
C ARG A 174 -20.59 13.21 28.84
N GLU A 175 -20.74 12.01 28.31
CA GLU A 175 -21.82 11.67 27.36
C GLU A 175 -23.10 11.18 28.03
N GLY A 176 -23.14 11.13 29.37
CA GLY A 176 -24.37 10.87 30.12
C GLY A 176 -24.79 9.39 30.18
N PHE A 177 -23.83 8.46 30.08
CA PHE A 177 -24.04 7.03 30.34
C PHE A 177 -23.76 6.66 31.80
#